data_AF-A0A397T4R5-F1
#
_entry.id   AF-A0A397T4R5-F1
#
_cell.length_a   1.000
_cell.length_b   1.000
_cell.length_c   1.000
_cell.angle_alpha   90.00
_cell.angle_beta   90.00
_cell.angle_gamma   90.00
#
_symmetry.space_group_name_H-M   'P 1'
#
loop_
_entity.id
_entity.type
_entity.pdbx_description
1 polymer ?
#
loop_
_entity_poly.entity_id
_entity_poly.type
_entity_poly.pdbx_seq_one_letter_code
_entity_poly.pdbx_strand_id
1 'polypeptide(L)'
;MSLLQYGFKRQKINEPLIQENEQNSENPQVGLKNSNYNKTFKIKWLSEFSWLRYDNDSKKMFCTICIKHKMKNKFATEGVANISKKSAVKEHVKSKDHNEAEKLETARIQMESLQNQLFLSDANVRYIIVVMRAVYFLSKNNLPL
;
A
#
# COMPACT_ATOMS: atom_id res chain seq x y z
N MET A 1 -46.70 33.17 -1.04
CA MET A 1 -47.38 31.95 -0.53
C MET A 1 -47.66 31.06 -1.72
N SER A 2 -47.35 29.76 -1.79
CA SER A 2 -46.59 28.89 -0.86
C SER A 2 -45.86 27.79 -1.67
N LEU A 3 -45.09 26.95 -0.98
CA LEU A 3 -44.14 25.96 -1.52
C LEU A 3 -44.80 24.78 -2.25
N LEU A 4 -44.13 24.25 -3.29
CA LEU A 4 -44.37 22.90 -3.78
C LEU A 4 -43.51 21.89 -3.00
N GLN A 5 -44.17 20.94 -2.36
CA GLN A 5 -43.55 19.88 -1.58
C GLN A 5 -44.11 18.52 -2.04
N TYR A 6 -43.32 17.77 -2.81
CA TYR A 6 -43.69 16.44 -3.28
C TYR A 6 -42.70 15.39 -2.79
N GLY A 7 -43.23 14.34 -2.17
CA GLY A 7 -42.50 13.13 -1.79
C GLY A 7 -43.20 11.90 -2.38
N PHE A 8 -42.42 10.87 -2.74
CA PHE A 8 -42.94 9.62 -3.30
C PHE A 8 -42.51 8.42 -2.46
N LYS A 9 -43.45 7.47 -2.26
CA LYS A 9 -43.28 6.25 -1.46
C LYS A 9 -43.35 5.03 -2.39
N ARG A 10 -42.54 3.99 -2.14
CA ARG A 10 -42.50 2.74 -2.93
C ARG A 10 -43.06 1.55 -2.14
N GLN A 11 -43.60 0.56 -2.85
CA GLN A 11 -43.85 -0.80 -2.36
C GLN A 11 -43.36 -1.86 -3.38
N LYS A 12 -43.29 -3.12 -2.94
CA LYS A 12 -42.57 -4.27 -3.55
C LYS A 12 -43.47 -5.52 -3.50
N ILE A 13 -43.41 -6.39 -4.51
CA ILE A 13 -43.77 -7.84 -4.47
C ILE A 13 -42.80 -8.58 -5.45
N ASN A 14 -42.48 -9.87 -5.28
CA ASN A 14 -41.36 -10.55 -5.96
C ASN A 14 -41.71 -12.00 -6.43
N GLU A 15 -40.79 -12.63 -7.20
CA GLU A 15 -40.52 -14.11 -7.30
C GLU A 15 -41.62 -15.04 -7.92
N PRO A 16 -41.34 -16.30 -8.39
CA PRO A 16 -40.04 -16.97 -8.70
C PRO A 16 -39.94 -17.83 -10.02
N LEU A 17 -38.71 -18.26 -10.38
CA LEU A 17 -38.28 -19.49 -11.12
C LEU A 17 -38.59 -19.65 -12.65
N ILE A 18 -37.79 -20.25 -13.56
CA ILE A 18 -36.47 -20.97 -13.56
C ILE A 18 -35.54 -20.42 -14.70
N GLN A 19 -34.24 -20.71 -14.59
CA GLN A 19 -33.09 -20.41 -15.46
C GLN A 19 -33.17 -20.87 -16.93
N GLU A 20 -32.44 -20.18 -17.83
CA GLU A 20 -31.37 -20.78 -18.65
C GLU A 20 -30.38 -19.69 -19.18
N ASN A 21 -29.41 -20.07 -20.04
CA ASN A 21 -28.10 -19.42 -20.11
C ASN A 21 -27.88 -18.39 -21.24
N GLU A 22 -26.75 -17.66 -21.10
CA GLU A 22 -25.98 -16.92 -22.12
C GLU A 22 -26.40 -15.52 -22.62
N GLN A 23 -25.33 -14.72 -22.83
CA GLN A 23 -25.17 -13.53 -23.68
C GLN A 23 -26.07 -12.27 -23.52
N ASN A 24 -25.44 -11.25 -22.91
CA ASN A 24 -25.26 -9.89 -23.46
C ASN A 24 -26.46 -8.89 -23.46
N SER A 25 -26.09 -7.60 -23.54
CA SER A 25 -26.91 -6.38 -23.59
C SER A 25 -27.56 -5.84 -22.30
N GLU A 26 -27.29 -4.54 -22.09
CA GLU A 26 -28.18 -3.47 -21.59
C GLU A 26 -28.99 -3.65 -20.26
N ASN A 27 -28.41 -3.05 -19.21
CA ASN A 27 -29.05 -2.40 -18.04
C ASN A 27 -30.43 -1.75 -18.35
N PRO A 28 -31.41 -1.59 -17.40
CA PRO A 28 -31.12 -1.15 -16.03
C PRO A 28 -32.11 -1.46 -14.85
N GLN A 29 -31.56 -1.73 -13.65
CA GLN A 29 -32.17 -1.59 -12.28
C GLN A 29 -33.36 -2.53 -11.91
N VAL A 30 -33.78 -2.79 -10.64
CA VAL A 30 -33.44 -2.30 -9.29
C VAL A 30 -33.49 -3.45 -8.24
N GLY A 31 -32.52 -3.52 -7.32
CA GLY A 31 -32.86 -3.60 -5.88
C GLY A 31 -32.65 -4.89 -5.07
N LEU A 32 -31.53 -4.94 -4.35
CA LEU A 32 -31.46 -5.52 -3.00
C LEU A 32 -30.42 -4.73 -2.16
N LYS A 33 -30.86 -4.19 -1.02
CA LYS A 33 -29.92 -3.77 0.03
C LYS A 33 -29.34 -5.02 0.67
N ASN A 34 -28.11 -4.93 1.17
CA ASN A 34 -27.39 -5.99 1.87
C ASN A 34 -26.93 -7.18 1.00
N SER A 35 -26.32 -6.90 -0.15
CA SER A 35 -25.19 -7.76 -0.54
C SER A 35 -23.98 -7.36 0.28
N ASN A 36 -23.61 -8.21 1.23
CA ASN A 36 -22.32 -8.18 1.89
C ASN A 36 -21.28 -8.74 0.91
N TYR A 37 -21.07 -8.05 -0.22
CA TYR A 37 -19.98 -8.37 -1.15
C TYR A 37 -18.72 -8.39 -0.31
N ASN A 38 -18.10 -9.55 -0.11
CA ASN A 38 -16.83 -9.65 0.61
C ASN A 38 -15.83 -8.79 -0.17
N LYS A 39 -15.53 -7.60 0.38
CA LYS A 39 -14.86 -6.53 -0.36
C LYS A 39 -13.37 -6.79 -0.40
N THR A 40 -12.97 -7.80 -1.17
CA THR A 40 -11.59 -8.30 -1.25
C THR A 40 -10.61 -7.16 -1.56
N PHE A 41 -9.50 -7.15 -0.84
CA PHE A 41 -8.39 -6.24 -1.10
C PHE A 41 -7.88 -6.43 -2.55
N LYS A 42 -7.60 -5.33 -3.25
CA LYS A 42 -7.14 -5.37 -4.63
C LYS A 42 -5.63 -5.49 -4.67
N ILE A 43 -5.11 -6.71 -4.88
CA ILE A 43 -3.67 -7.01 -4.93
C ILE A 43 -2.87 -6.08 -5.85
N LYS A 44 -3.47 -5.64 -6.99
CA LYS A 44 -2.88 -4.65 -7.91
C LYS A 44 -2.51 -3.30 -7.26
N TRP A 45 -2.99 -3.00 -6.05
CA TRP A 45 -2.60 -1.81 -5.29
C TRP A 45 -1.23 -1.94 -4.63
N LEU A 46 -0.74 -3.15 -4.32
CA LEU A 46 0.61 -3.33 -3.77
C LEU A 46 1.68 -2.96 -4.80
N SER A 47 1.41 -3.20 -6.09
CA SER A 47 2.27 -2.75 -7.20
C SER A 47 2.13 -1.26 -7.53
N GLU A 48 0.96 -0.64 -7.26
CA GLU A 48 0.73 0.79 -7.51
C GLU A 48 1.24 1.68 -6.36
N PHE A 49 1.19 1.15 -5.12
CA PHE A 49 1.57 1.84 -3.90
C PHE A 49 2.57 0.97 -3.14
N SER A 50 3.87 1.09 -3.47
CA SER A 50 4.96 0.28 -2.88
C SER A 50 5.09 0.39 -1.36
N TRP A 51 4.57 1.46 -0.76
CA TRP A 51 4.49 1.68 0.68
C TRP A 51 3.25 1.07 1.36
N LEU A 52 2.28 0.58 0.58
CA LEU A 52 1.03 0.01 1.09
C LEU A 52 1.26 -1.47 1.42
N ARG A 53 1.05 -1.85 2.69
CA ARG A 53 1.02 -3.23 3.13
C ARG A 53 -0.42 -3.64 3.42
N TYR A 54 -0.83 -4.80 2.94
CA TYR A 54 -2.07 -5.45 3.38
C TYR A 54 -1.71 -6.56 4.37
N ASP A 55 -2.42 -6.61 5.48
CA ASP A 55 -2.42 -7.73 6.41
C ASP A 55 -3.71 -8.52 6.23
N ASN A 56 -3.57 -9.81 5.91
CA ASN A 56 -4.69 -10.70 5.64
C ASN A 56 -5.38 -11.19 6.92
N ASP A 57 -4.65 -11.27 8.03
CA ASP A 57 -5.16 -11.80 9.29
C ASP A 57 -6.09 -10.78 9.96
N SER A 58 -5.63 -9.53 10.09
CA SER A 58 -6.48 -8.42 10.57
C SER A 58 -7.40 -7.82 9.50
N LYS A 59 -7.23 -8.19 8.22
CA LYS A 59 -7.93 -7.63 7.05
C LYS A 59 -7.83 -6.11 6.96
N LYS A 60 -6.63 -5.56 7.14
CA LYS A 60 -6.35 -4.11 7.19
C LYS A 60 -5.22 -3.70 6.27
N MET A 61 -5.27 -2.43 5.85
CA MET A 61 -4.19 -1.77 5.13
C MET A 61 -3.35 -0.90 6.06
N PHE A 62 -2.04 -0.90 5.85
CA PHE A 62 -1.04 -0.15 6.59
C PHE A 62 -0.11 0.60 5.63
N CYS A 63 0.49 1.70 6.09
CA CYS A 63 1.55 2.39 5.36
C CYS A 63 2.90 2.10 6.04
N THR A 64 3.81 1.44 5.32
CA THR A 64 5.13 1.05 5.85
C THR A 64 5.96 2.26 6.26
N ILE A 65 5.93 3.34 5.47
CA ILE A 65 6.64 4.60 5.76
C ILE A 65 6.09 5.24 7.05
N CYS A 66 4.77 5.31 7.19
CA CYS A 66 4.15 5.90 8.38
C CYS A 66 4.34 5.04 9.64
N ILE A 67 4.37 3.70 9.53
CA ILE A 67 4.77 2.81 10.63
C ILE A 67 6.23 3.09 11.03
N LYS A 68 7.14 3.11 10.05
CA LYS A 68 8.59 3.27 10.28
C LYS A 68 8.92 4.57 11.03
N HIS A 69 8.25 5.66 10.66
CA HIS A 69 8.40 6.98 11.31
C HIS A 69 7.39 7.24 12.43
N LYS A 70 6.69 6.19 12.91
CA LYS A 70 5.77 6.21 14.07
C LYS A 70 4.72 7.33 14.03
N MET A 71 4.16 7.58 12.84
CA MET A 71 3.13 8.61 12.65
C MET A 71 1.85 8.27 13.41
N LYS A 72 1.09 9.31 13.79
CA LYS A 72 -0.14 9.17 14.60
C LYS A 72 -1.39 8.86 13.76
N ASN A 73 -1.24 8.64 12.45
CA ASN A 73 -2.35 8.32 11.55
C ASN A 73 -2.82 6.85 11.66
N LYS A 74 -4.06 6.61 11.23
CA LYS A 74 -4.69 5.28 11.22
C LYS A 74 -4.00 4.24 10.34
N PHE A 75 -3.18 4.65 9.36
CA PHE A 75 -2.39 3.73 8.53
C PHE A 75 -1.12 3.23 9.23
N ALA A 76 -0.70 3.87 10.33
CA ALA A 76 0.44 3.46 11.14
C ALA A 76 0.04 2.72 12.41
N THR A 77 -1.02 3.16 13.08
CA THR A 77 -1.42 2.66 14.41
C THR A 77 -2.38 1.47 14.33
N GLU A 78 -3.62 1.71 13.89
CA GLU A 78 -4.72 0.74 13.97
C GLU A 78 -4.86 -0.12 12.72
N GLY A 79 -4.43 0.38 11.56
CA GLY A 79 -4.69 -0.17 10.23
C GLY A 79 -6.09 0.15 9.71
N VAL A 80 -6.20 0.41 8.40
CA VAL A 80 -7.44 0.84 7.75
C VAL A 80 -8.19 -0.36 7.16
N ALA A 81 -9.35 -0.68 7.75
CA ALA A 81 -10.25 -1.76 7.30
C ALA A 81 -11.03 -1.45 6.01
N ASN A 82 -10.93 -0.23 5.45
CA ASN A 82 -11.60 0.17 4.20
C ASN A 82 -10.88 -0.38 2.93
N ILE A 83 -10.54 -1.66 2.93
CA ILE A 83 -9.66 -2.37 1.98
C ILE A 83 -10.07 -2.30 0.49
N SER A 84 -11.29 -1.83 0.20
CA SER A 84 -11.83 -1.68 -1.16
C SER A 84 -11.94 -0.23 -1.65
N LYS A 85 -11.66 0.77 -0.82
CA LYS A 85 -11.78 2.20 -1.18
C LYS A 85 -10.43 2.78 -1.60
N LYS A 86 -10.16 2.84 -2.90
CA LYS A 86 -8.95 3.49 -3.44
C LYS A 86 -8.86 4.98 -3.07
N SER A 87 -10.00 5.63 -2.84
CA SER A 87 -10.06 7.01 -2.35
C SER A 87 -9.33 7.20 -1.02
N ALA A 88 -9.49 6.28 -0.05
CA ALA A 88 -8.82 6.37 1.24
C ALA A 88 -7.29 6.26 1.11
N VAL A 89 -6.81 5.44 0.19
CA VAL A 89 -5.37 5.30 -0.12
C VAL A 89 -4.83 6.59 -0.77
N LYS A 90 -5.57 7.16 -1.75
CA LYS A 90 -5.20 8.43 -2.41
C LYS A 90 -5.26 9.64 -1.47
N GLU A 91 -6.21 9.66 -0.55
CA GLU A 91 -6.38 10.71 0.46
C GLU A 91 -5.24 10.66 1.49
N HIS A 92 -4.83 9.46 1.90
CA HIS A 92 -3.68 9.27 2.78
C HIS A 92 -2.38 9.83 2.19
N VAL A 93 -2.09 9.62 0.90
CA VAL A 93 -0.91 10.21 0.24
C VAL A 93 -0.89 11.74 0.35
N LYS A 94 -2.07 12.38 0.34
CA LYS A 94 -2.22 13.83 0.50
C LYS A 94 -2.23 14.30 1.96
N SER A 95 -2.24 13.38 2.93
CA SER A 95 -2.27 13.73 4.35
C SER A 95 -0.91 14.28 4.80
N LYS A 96 -0.93 15.25 5.74
CA LYS A 96 0.28 15.86 6.29
C LYS A 96 1.23 14.80 6.85
N ASP A 97 0.73 13.88 7.66
CA ASP A 97 1.50 12.81 8.28
C ASP A 97 2.25 11.92 7.27
N HIS A 98 1.65 11.64 6.10
CA HIS A 98 2.32 10.86 5.06
C HIS A 98 3.46 11.66 4.43
N ASN A 99 3.22 12.93 4.09
CA ASN A 99 4.24 13.82 3.52
C ASN A 99 5.40 14.08 4.51
N GLU A 100 5.11 14.16 5.81
CA GLU A 100 6.11 14.28 6.86
C GLU A 100 6.95 13.00 6.99
N ALA A 101 6.31 11.82 6.95
CA ALA A 101 7.02 10.53 6.98
C ALA A 101 7.85 10.29 5.72
N GLU A 102 7.37 10.72 4.55
CA GLU A 102 8.08 10.67 3.27
C GLU A 102 9.32 11.57 3.29
N LYS A 103 9.22 12.79 3.83
CA LYS A 103 10.37 13.69 4.03
C LYS A 103 11.42 13.08 4.96
N LEU A 104 10.98 12.52 6.10
CA LEU A 104 11.87 11.85 7.05
C LEU A 104 12.55 10.62 6.44
N GLU A 105 11.83 9.80 5.66
CA GLU A 105 12.43 8.65 4.96
C GLU A 105 13.41 9.09 3.87
N THR A 106 13.08 10.14 3.11
CA THR A 106 13.97 10.71 2.09
C THR A 106 15.26 11.23 2.72
N ALA A 107 15.17 12.00 3.80
CA ALA A 107 16.33 12.50 4.54
C ALA A 107 17.18 11.35 5.12
N ARG A 108 16.53 10.30 5.66
CA ARG A 108 17.21 9.09 6.16
C ARG A 108 17.97 8.36 5.06
N ILE A 109 17.37 8.18 3.88
CA ILE A 109 18.02 7.54 2.71
C ILE A 109 19.18 8.39 2.19
N GLN A 110 19.01 9.72 2.12
CA GLN A 110 20.09 10.63 1.72
C GLN A 110 21.28 10.58 2.69
N MET A 111 21.01 10.56 4.00
CA MET A 111 22.04 10.48 5.03
C MET A 111 22.76 9.12 5.02
N GLU A 112 22.04 8.01 4.84
CA GLU A 112 22.60 6.67 4.65
C GLU A 112 23.48 6.58 3.38
N SER A 113 23.02 7.17 2.27
CA SER A 113 23.80 7.27 1.03
C SER A 113 25.09 8.06 1.23
N LEU A 114 25.02 9.21 1.90
CA LEU A 114 26.19 10.04 2.20
C LEU A 114 27.18 9.32 3.13
N GLN A 115 26.70 8.61 4.16
CA GLN A 115 27.54 7.79 5.04
C GLN A 115 28.27 6.69 4.25
N ASN A 116 27.57 5.99 3.36
CA ASN A 116 28.16 4.98 2.49
C ASN A 116 29.18 5.59 1.52
N GLN A 117 28.91 6.77 0.95
CA GLN A 117 29.87 7.48 0.09
C GLN A 117 31.11 7.91 0.87
N LEU A 118 30.97 8.45 2.08
CA LEU A 118 32.08 8.83 2.95
C LEU A 118 32.94 7.61 3.32
N PHE A 119 32.31 6.52 3.76
CA PHE A 119 32.99 5.26 4.07
C PHE A 119 33.75 4.69 2.86
N LEU A 120 33.14 4.72 1.67
CA LEU A 120 33.79 4.31 0.42
C LEU A 120 34.75 5.36 -0.16
N SER A 121 34.83 6.57 0.39
CA SER A 121 35.81 7.60 0.01
C SER A 121 37.12 7.46 0.79
N ASP A 122 37.07 6.88 1.98
CA ASP A 122 38.23 6.67 2.84
C ASP A 122 39.26 5.76 2.17
N ALA A 123 40.51 6.27 2.08
CA ALA A 123 41.60 5.58 1.40
C ALA A 123 42.03 4.29 2.14
N ASN A 124 41.95 4.27 3.47
CA ASN A 124 42.29 3.10 4.27
C ASN A 124 41.23 2.01 4.10
N VAL A 125 39.94 2.38 4.09
CA VAL A 125 38.83 1.44 3.81
C VAL A 125 39.00 0.83 2.41
N ARG A 126 39.31 1.63 1.39
CA ARG A 126 39.61 1.13 0.03
C ARG A 126 40.79 0.16 0.03
N TYR A 127 41.88 0.53 0.69
CA TYR A 127 43.08 -0.31 0.78
C TYR A 127 42.78 -1.65 1.46
N ILE A 128 42.09 -1.64 2.60
CA ILE A 128 41.64 -2.84 3.31
C ILE A 128 40.76 -3.72 2.41
N ILE A 129 39.80 -3.15 1.67
CA ILE A 129 38.96 -3.89 0.72
C ILE A 129 39.80 -4.56 -0.38
N VAL A 130 40.83 -3.90 -0.91
CA VAL A 130 41.73 -4.48 -1.92
C VAL A 130 42.55 -5.63 -1.34
N VAL A 131 43.17 -5.44 -0.17
CA VAL A 131 43.95 -6.49 0.51
C VAL A 131 43.07 -7.70 0.85
N MET A 132 41.88 -7.48 1.42
CA MET A 132 40.93 -8.55 1.74
C MET A 132 40.47 -9.32 0.50
N ARG A 133 40.27 -8.64 -0.64
CA ARG A 133 39.95 -9.30 -1.92
C ARG A 133 41.11 -10.14 -2.45
N ALA A 134 42.35 -9.67 -2.31
CA ALA A 134 43.54 -10.43 -2.70
C ALA A 134 43.72 -11.68 -1.82
N VAL A 135 43.64 -11.54 -0.49
CA VAL A 135 43.69 -12.66 0.47
C VAL A 135 42.60 -13.69 0.19
N TYR A 136 41.36 -13.24 -0.06
CA TYR A 136 40.25 -14.12 -0.45
C TYR A 136 40.52 -14.86 -1.77
N PHE A 137 41.07 -14.16 -2.78
CA PHE A 137 41.42 -14.78 -4.06
C PHE A 137 42.52 -15.83 -3.92
N LEU A 138 43.59 -15.55 -3.18
CA LEU A 138 44.67 -16.53 -2.93
C LEU A 138 44.12 -17.77 -2.23
N SER A 139 43.40 -17.56 -1.13
CA SER A 139 42.75 -18.63 -0.36
C SER A 139 41.81 -19.49 -1.20
N LYS A 140 40.97 -18.86 -2.04
CA LYS A 140 39.99 -19.55 -2.89
C LYS A 140 40.63 -20.42 -3.98
N ASN A 141 41.84 -20.07 -4.42
CA ASN A 141 42.58 -20.81 -5.45
C ASN A 141 43.67 -21.73 -4.88
N ASN A 142 43.73 -21.92 -3.54
CA ASN A 142 44.77 -22.67 -2.84
C ASN A 142 46.20 -22.17 -3.14
N LEU A 143 46.37 -20.87 -3.39
CA LEU A 143 47.66 -20.24 -3.55
C LEU A 143 48.25 -19.90 -2.17
N PRO A 144 49.58 -19.90 -1.99
CA PRO A 144 50.22 -19.47 -0.75
C PRO A 144 49.87 -18.00 -0.45
N LEU A 145 49.78 -17.69 0.86
CA LEU A 145 49.52 -16.38 1.43
C LEU A 145 50.83 -15.64 1.75
#